data_AF-B4D408-F1
#
_entry.id   AF-B4D408-F1
#
_cell.length_a   1.000
_cell.length_b   1.000
_cell.length_c   1.000
_cell.angle_alpha   90.00
_cell.angle_beta   90.00
_cell.angle_gamma   90.00
#
_symmetry.space_group_name_H-M   'P 1'
#
loop_
_entity.id
_entity.type
_entity.pdbx_description
1 polymer ?
#
loop_
_entity_poly.entity_id
_entity_poly.type
_entity_poly.pdbx_seq_one_letter_code
_entity_poly.pdbx_strand_id
1 'polypeptide(L)'
;MMNRKWKLVAVCGVVLLTALAAIVAWRYRPHPHRKHVAQGLSPWADEAVPRAVLATPTIYLQTDPQWAHEEIGGSGEELRSVGCTNCCLCMALAQHGIVLNPAELNQKLIQADGYTERGWIKWDAVEDISQKRVRIDIPENPTHRDIDQALAAGNPVLVKIVYRPGVLHWVLLVGREGKEYLMKDPLGDGHTLGLLSAYHSDILSVRIVARL
;
A
#
# COMPACT_ATOMS: atom_id res chain seq x y z
N MET A 1 34.64 -19.66 48.62
CA MET A 1 35.39 -19.12 47.45
C MET A 1 34.89 -19.85 46.20
N MET A 2 34.17 -19.17 45.31
CA MET A 2 33.62 -19.80 44.10
C MET A 2 34.73 -20.08 43.07
N ASN A 3 34.83 -21.33 42.61
CA ASN A 3 35.86 -21.83 41.70
C ASN A 3 35.84 -21.06 40.36
N ARG A 4 37.02 -20.70 39.84
CA ARG A 4 37.25 -19.88 38.63
C ARG A 4 36.48 -20.40 37.41
N LYS A 5 36.29 -21.72 37.29
CA LYS A 5 35.49 -22.33 36.22
C LYS A 5 34.00 -21.95 36.31
N TRP A 6 33.44 -21.92 37.51
CA TRP A 6 32.04 -21.53 37.75
C TRP A 6 31.80 -20.03 37.57
N LYS A 7 32.82 -19.20 37.83
CA LYS A 7 32.76 -17.76 37.48
C LYS A 7 32.69 -17.56 35.97
N LEU A 8 33.47 -18.31 35.18
CA LEU A 8 33.43 -18.24 33.71
C LEU A 8 32.09 -18.71 33.14
N VAL A 9 31.55 -19.83 33.64
CA VAL A 9 30.23 -20.34 33.21
C VAL A 9 29.12 -19.34 33.53
N ALA A 10 29.16 -18.73 34.73
CA ALA A 10 28.19 -17.70 35.12
C ALA A 10 28.26 -16.46 34.20
N VAL A 11 29.47 -16.00 33.87
CA VAL A 11 29.67 -14.86 32.95
C VAL A 11 29.15 -15.18 31.55
N CYS A 12 29.48 -16.36 30.99
CA CYS A 12 28.98 -16.77 29.68
C CYS A 12 27.45 -16.90 29.65
N GLY A 13 26.84 -17.43 30.71
CA GLY A 13 25.38 -17.52 30.84
C GLY A 13 24.71 -16.15 30.85
N VAL A 14 25.27 -15.18 31.57
CA VAL A 14 24.77 -13.79 31.59
C VAL A 14 24.89 -13.14 30.22
N VAL A 15 26.03 -13.30 29.54
CA VAL A 15 26.24 -12.73 28.19
C VAL A 15 25.23 -13.30 27.19
N LEU A 16 25.00 -14.61 27.18
CA LEU A 16 24.01 -15.24 26.31
C LEU A 16 22.58 -14.77 26.60
N LEU A 17 22.21 -14.64 27.88
CA LEU A 17 20.91 -14.11 28.27
C LEU A 17 20.72 -12.65 27.83
N THR A 18 21.76 -11.81 27.97
CA THR A 18 21.70 -10.42 27.51
C THR A 18 21.62 -10.31 25.98
N ALA A 19 22.34 -11.16 25.24
CA ALA A 19 22.26 -11.19 23.78
C ALA A 19 20.88 -11.65 23.30
N LEU A 20 20.31 -12.68 23.93
CA LEU A 20 18.96 -13.15 23.63
C LEU A 20 17.92 -12.08 23.95
N ALA A 21 18.03 -11.42 25.11
CA ALA A 21 17.15 -10.31 25.48
C ALA A 21 17.28 -9.13 24.51
N ALA A 22 18.48 -8.83 24.01
CA ALA A 22 18.69 -7.77 23.01
C ALA A 22 18.09 -8.14 21.64
N ILE A 23 18.18 -9.40 21.21
CA ILE A 23 17.54 -9.89 19.97
C ILE A 23 16.02 -9.84 20.09
N VAL A 24 15.48 -10.29 21.22
CA VAL A 24 14.03 -10.22 21.52
C VAL A 24 13.60 -8.76 21.57
N ALA A 25 14.31 -7.89 22.29
CA ALA A 25 14.01 -6.47 22.36
C ALA A 25 14.15 -5.76 21.01
N TRP A 26 15.02 -6.23 20.10
CA TRP A 26 15.15 -5.73 18.74
C TRP A 26 13.99 -6.21 17.85
N ARG A 27 13.61 -7.49 17.93
CA ARG A 27 12.51 -8.09 17.16
C ARG A 27 11.14 -7.57 17.60
N TYR A 28 10.97 -7.26 18.88
CA TYR A 28 9.77 -6.64 19.44
C TYR A 28 9.93 -5.15 19.68
N ARG A 29 11.01 -4.52 19.16
CA ARG A 29 11.15 -3.07 19.27
C ARG A 29 9.98 -2.49 18.49
N PRO A 30 9.08 -1.73 19.13
CA PRO A 30 8.10 -0.98 18.36
C PRO A 30 8.92 -0.09 17.43
N HIS A 31 8.82 -0.33 16.12
CA HIS A 31 9.30 0.64 15.15
C HIS A 31 8.74 1.99 15.59
N PRO A 32 9.57 3.05 15.67
CA PRO A 32 9.06 4.35 16.06
C PRO A 32 7.87 4.62 15.14
N HIS A 33 6.67 4.58 15.73
CA HIS A 33 5.50 5.16 15.12
C HIS A 33 5.96 6.56 14.77
N ARG A 34 6.09 6.85 13.47
CA ARG A 34 6.47 8.16 12.98
C ARG A 34 5.43 9.10 13.60
N LYS A 35 5.80 9.77 14.69
CA LYS A 35 4.97 10.74 15.39
C LYS A 35 4.98 12.01 14.58
N HIS A 36 4.42 11.92 13.40
CA HIS A 36 3.89 13.01 12.64
C HIS A 36 2.66 12.41 11.99
N VAL A 37 1.49 12.67 12.57
CA VAL A 37 0.32 12.82 11.70
C VAL A 37 0.70 14.03 10.86
N ALA A 38 1.39 13.81 9.74
CA ALA A 38 1.43 14.79 8.69
C ALA A 38 -0.04 15.10 8.45
N GLN A 39 -0.41 16.36 8.62
CA GLN A 39 -1.73 16.85 8.30
C GLN A 39 -2.05 16.28 6.92
N GLY A 40 -3.12 15.50 6.80
CA GLY A 40 -3.42 14.81 5.55
C GLY A 40 -3.58 15.84 4.44
N LEU A 41 -3.25 15.44 3.21
CA LEU A 41 -3.43 16.31 2.06
C LEU A 41 -4.93 16.40 1.75
N SER A 42 -5.46 17.60 1.49
CA SER A 42 -6.88 17.80 1.14
C SER A 42 -7.34 16.83 0.04
N PRO A 43 -8.61 16.41 -0.02
CA PRO A 43 -9.11 15.63 -1.15
C PRO A 43 -9.32 16.47 -2.43
N TRP A 44 -9.14 17.80 -2.35
CA TRP A 44 -9.25 18.73 -3.47
C TRP A 44 -7.88 19.21 -3.92
N ALA A 45 -7.61 19.18 -5.23
CA ALA A 45 -6.43 19.77 -5.82
C ALA A 45 -6.37 21.30 -5.62
N ASP A 46 -5.15 21.85 -5.63
CA ASP A 46 -4.93 23.29 -5.46
C ASP A 46 -5.57 24.11 -6.60
N GLU A 47 -5.41 23.64 -7.83
CA GLU A 47 -5.84 24.31 -9.06
C GLU A 47 -6.97 23.56 -9.77
N ALA A 48 -7.81 24.30 -10.50
CA ALA A 48 -8.86 23.71 -11.32
C ALA A 48 -8.35 23.42 -12.75
N VAL A 49 -8.63 22.23 -13.28
CA VAL A 49 -8.22 21.82 -14.64
C VAL A 49 -9.39 21.26 -15.45
N PRO A 50 -9.32 21.26 -16.80
CA PRO A 50 -10.27 20.52 -17.63
C PRO A 50 -10.28 19.02 -17.29
N ARG A 51 -11.40 18.36 -17.59
CA ARG A 51 -11.53 16.92 -17.36
C ARG A 51 -10.46 16.13 -18.11
N ALA A 52 -9.67 15.33 -17.40
CA ALA A 52 -8.72 14.39 -17.96
C ALA A 52 -8.75 13.08 -17.16
N VAL A 53 -8.89 11.95 -17.86
CA VAL A 53 -9.04 10.62 -17.24
C VAL A 53 -8.18 9.61 -17.99
N LEU A 54 -7.37 8.86 -17.25
CA LEU A 54 -6.61 7.72 -17.71
C LEU A 54 -7.56 6.58 -18.07
N ALA A 55 -7.23 5.85 -19.15
CA ALA A 55 -7.91 4.59 -19.42
C ALA A 55 -7.81 3.66 -18.20
N THR A 56 -8.85 2.89 -17.94
CA THR A 56 -8.83 1.82 -16.93
C THR A 56 -9.47 0.59 -17.57
N PRO A 57 -8.71 -0.13 -18.42
CA PRO A 57 -9.28 -1.18 -19.27
C PRO A 57 -9.76 -2.40 -18.50
N THR A 58 -9.25 -2.60 -17.28
CA THR A 58 -9.62 -3.69 -16.39
C THR A 58 -10.12 -3.12 -15.07
N ILE A 59 -11.22 -3.67 -14.57
CA ILE A 59 -11.81 -3.33 -13.28
C ILE A 59 -11.71 -4.56 -12.38
N TYR A 60 -11.16 -4.37 -11.19
CA TYR A 60 -11.02 -5.43 -10.19
C TYR A 60 -11.67 -4.97 -8.89
N LEU A 61 -12.76 -5.64 -8.52
CA LEU A 61 -13.48 -5.37 -7.28
C LEU A 61 -12.97 -6.29 -6.18
N GLN A 62 -12.76 -5.74 -5.00
CA GLN A 62 -12.27 -6.48 -3.84
C GLN A 62 -13.23 -7.59 -3.42
N THR A 63 -14.52 -7.41 -3.67
CA THR A 63 -15.60 -8.35 -3.31
C THR A 63 -15.97 -9.32 -4.42
N ASP A 64 -15.23 -9.36 -5.53
CA ASP A 64 -15.50 -10.29 -6.62
C ASP A 64 -15.35 -11.75 -6.16
N PRO A 65 -16.35 -12.63 -6.36
CA PRO A 65 -16.32 -14.02 -5.92
C PRO A 65 -15.14 -14.83 -6.43
N GLN A 66 -14.51 -14.45 -7.55
CA GLN A 66 -13.37 -15.18 -8.13
C GLN A 66 -12.13 -15.15 -7.23
N TRP A 67 -11.96 -14.13 -6.39
CA TRP A 67 -10.80 -13.98 -5.50
C TRP A 67 -11.15 -13.49 -4.10
N ALA A 68 -12.41 -13.17 -3.81
CA ALA A 68 -12.87 -12.63 -2.53
C ALA A 68 -12.38 -13.44 -1.31
N HIS A 69 -12.29 -14.76 -1.44
CA HIS A 69 -11.93 -15.70 -0.37
C HIS A 69 -10.45 -16.10 -0.36
N GLU A 70 -9.64 -15.56 -1.26
CA GLU A 70 -8.20 -15.79 -1.23
C GLU A 70 -7.60 -15.09 0.00
N GLU A 71 -6.80 -15.82 0.78
CA GLU A 71 -6.09 -15.28 1.93
C GLU A 71 -4.82 -14.55 1.49
N ILE A 72 -4.57 -13.36 2.04
CA ILE A 72 -3.33 -12.63 1.78
C ILE A 72 -2.16 -13.18 2.61
N GLY A 73 -0.94 -13.02 2.09
CA GLY A 73 0.27 -13.34 2.85
C GLY A 73 0.38 -12.51 4.14
N GLY A 74 1.02 -13.06 5.16
CA GLY A 74 1.21 -12.39 6.45
C GLY A 74 0.01 -12.56 7.38
N SER A 75 -1.05 -11.76 7.20
CA SER A 75 -2.19 -11.78 8.14
C SER A 75 -3.18 -12.92 7.92
N GLY A 76 -3.21 -13.53 6.72
CA GLY A 76 -4.18 -14.58 6.39
C GLY A 76 -5.61 -14.07 6.22
N GLU A 77 -5.83 -12.76 6.18
CA GLU A 77 -7.15 -12.18 5.97
C GLU A 77 -7.60 -12.33 4.51
N GLU A 78 -8.91 -12.52 4.30
CA GLU A 78 -9.47 -12.65 2.97
C GLU A 78 -9.38 -11.34 2.17
N LEU A 79 -9.13 -11.43 0.85
CA LEU A 79 -9.10 -10.28 -0.05
C LEU A 79 -10.37 -9.43 0.04
N ARG A 80 -11.56 -10.02 0.19
CA ARG A 80 -12.82 -9.26 0.36
C ARG A 80 -12.80 -8.26 1.52
N SER A 81 -11.98 -8.50 2.53
CA SER A 81 -11.87 -7.69 3.74
C SER A 81 -10.73 -6.67 3.66
N VAL A 82 -9.57 -7.06 3.08
CA VAL A 82 -8.34 -6.24 3.11
C VAL A 82 -7.64 -6.00 1.76
N GLY A 83 -8.19 -6.52 0.66
CA GLY A 83 -7.63 -6.49 -0.69
C GLY A 83 -7.76 -5.18 -1.47
N CYS A 84 -8.18 -4.06 -0.86
CA CYS A 84 -8.33 -2.77 -1.55
C CYS A 84 -7.03 -2.33 -2.27
N THR A 85 -5.89 -2.47 -1.59
CA THR A 85 -4.56 -2.16 -2.15
C THR A 85 -4.21 -3.06 -3.34
N ASN A 86 -4.50 -4.37 -3.21
CA ASN A 86 -4.18 -5.37 -4.23
C ASN A 86 -4.99 -5.10 -5.51
N CYS A 87 -6.29 -4.85 -5.39
CA CYS A 87 -7.15 -4.50 -6.52
C CYS A 87 -6.73 -3.19 -7.21
N CYS A 88 -6.41 -2.16 -6.42
CA CYS A 88 -5.91 -0.89 -6.97
C CYS A 88 -4.59 -1.08 -7.73
N LEU A 89 -3.67 -1.91 -7.21
CA LEU A 89 -2.41 -2.22 -7.91
C LEU A 89 -2.68 -2.96 -9.23
N CYS A 90 -3.57 -3.96 -9.24
CA CYS A 90 -3.92 -4.67 -10.48
C CYS A 90 -4.43 -3.71 -11.56
N MET A 91 -5.32 -2.79 -11.19
CA MET A 91 -5.84 -1.76 -12.11
C MET A 91 -4.73 -0.79 -12.56
N ALA A 92 -3.83 -0.38 -11.67
CA ALA A 92 -2.72 0.51 -12.00
C ALA A 92 -1.68 -0.16 -12.92
N LEU A 93 -1.37 -1.44 -12.67
CA LEU A 93 -0.45 -2.24 -13.48
C LEU A 93 -1.01 -2.49 -14.88
N ALA A 94 -2.32 -2.73 -15.00
CA ALA A 94 -2.98 -2.92 -16.28
C ALA A 94 -2.88 -1.68 -17.18
N GLN A 95 -2.88 -0.47 -16.62
CA GLN A 95 -2.64 0.77 -17.37
C GLN A 95 -1.26 0.79 -18.05
N HIS A 96 -0.29 0.06 -17.50
CA HIS A 96 1.05 -0.10 -18.07
C HIS A 96 1.22 -1.41 -18.86
N GLY A 97 0.11 -2.10 -19.19
CA GLY A 97 0.13 -3.35 -19.94
C GLY A 97 0.62 -4.56 -19.13
N ILE A 98 0.56 -4.49 -17.80
CA ILE A 98 0.83 -5.61 -16.90
C ILE A 98 -0.52 -6.08 -16.36
N VAL A 99 -1.14 -7.04 -17.05
CA VAL A 99 -2.47 -7.54 -16.66
C VAL A 99 -2.29 -8.72 -15.71
N LEU A 100 -2.68 -8.51 -14.46
CA LEU A 100 -2.81 -9.52 -13.42
C LEU A 100 -4.16 -9.30 -12.72
N ASN A 101 -4.89 -10.37 -12.44
CA ASN A 101 -6.05 -10.28 -11.55
C ASN A 101 -5.59 -10.31 -10.06
N PRO A 102 -6.47 -9.98 -9.10
CA PRO A 102 -6.09 -9.91 -7.69
C PRO A 102 -5.60 -11.23 -7.09
N ALA A 103 -6.14 -12.38 -7.50
CA ALA A 103 -5.66 -13.69 -7.05
C ALA A 103 -4.23 -13.95 -7.57
N GLU A 104 -3.97 -13.68 -8.85
CA GLU A 104 -2.65 -13.84 -9.45
C GLU A 104 -1.60 -12.93 -8.80
N LEU A 105 -1.95 -11.65 -8.57
CA LEU A 105 -1.07 -10.73 -7.88
C LEU A 105 -0.83 -11.18 -6.43
N ASN A 106 -1.88 -11.61 -5.71
CA ASN A 106 -1.75 -12.11 -4.34
C ASN A 106 -0.79 -13.30 -4.26
N GLN A 107 -0.97 -14.31 -5.12
CA GLN A 107 -0.10 -15.49 -5.16
C GLN A 107 1.35 -15.13 -5.47
N LYS A 108 1.59 -14.25 -6.44
CA LYS A 108 2.94 -13.78 -6.78
C LYS A 108 3.59 -13.03 -5.62
N LEU A 109 2.83 -12.19 -4.93
CA LEU A 109 3.30 -11.50 -3.73
C LEU A 109 3.65 -12.50 -2.63
N ILE A 110 2.80 -13.50 -2.35
CA ILE A 110 3.11 -14.55 -1.35
C ILE A 110 4.42 -15.28 -1.70
N GLN A 111 4.58 -15.68 -2.96
CA GLN A 111 5.79 -16.38 -3.43
C GLN A 111 7.06 -15.53 -3.31
N ALA A 112 6.94 -14.22 -3.44
CA ALA A 112 8.05 -13.27 -3.37
C ALA A 112 8.33 -12.74 -1.96
N ASP A 113 7.71 -13.31 -0.90
CA ASP A 113 7.69 -12.69 0.44
C ASP A 113 7.24 -11.21 0.39
N GLY A 114 6.32 -10.89 -0.52
CA GLY A 114 5.84 -9.54 -0.84
C GLY A 114 4.88 -8.95 0.19
N TYR A 115 4.69 -9.60 1.33
CA TYR A 115 3.84 -9.12 2.43
C TYR A 115 4.64 -8.99 3.73
N THR A 116 4.31 -7.99 4.53
CA THR A 116 4.72 -7.93 5.94
C THR A 116 3.91 -8.91 6.79
N GLU A 117 4.32 -9.17 8.04
CA GLU A 117 3.54 -9.99 8.98
C GLU A 117 2.10 -9.45 9.21
N ARG A 118 1.86 -8.17 8.94
CA ARG A 118 0.54 -7.52 9.04
C ARG A 118 -0.27 -7.52 7.74
N GLY A 119 0.19 -8.22 6.70
CA GLY A 119 -0.50 -8.24 5.41
C GLY A 119 -0.34 -6.97 4.56
N TRP A 120 0.58 -6.07 4.90
CA TRP A 120 0.89 -4.92 4.03
C TRP A 120 1.85 -5.31 2.92
N ILE A 121 1.58 -4.85 1.71
CA ILE A 121 2.39 -5.11 0.52
C ILE A 121 3.76 -4.42 0.65
N LYS A 122 4.82 -5.16 0.34
CA LYS A 122 6.19 -4.64 0.16
C LYS A 122 6.32 -4.17 -1.29
N TRP A 123 6.60 -2.88 -1.48
CA TRP A 123 6.55 -2.24 -2.79
C TRP A 123 7.61 -2.77 -3.77
N ASP A 124 8.82 -3.07 -3.26
CA ASP A 124 9.90 -3.65 -4.08
C ASP A 124 9.48 -4.97 -4.75
N ALA A 125 8.67 -5.79 -4.07
CA ALA A 125 8.13 -7.03 -4.64
C ALA A 125 7.18 -6.77 -5.82
N VAL A 126 6.40 -5.68 -5.78
CA VAL A 126 5.54 -5.28 -6.90
C VAL A 126 6.38 -4.90 -8.12
N GLU A 127 7.47 -4.16 -7.91
CA GLU A 127 8.40 -3.82 -8.98
C GLU A 127 9.05 -5.07 -9.58
N ASP A 128 9.47 -6.02 -8.75
CA ASP A 128 10.06 -7.29 -9.21
C ASP A 128 9.05 -8.13 -10.00
N ILE A 129 7.81 -8.25 -9.51
CA ILE A 129 6.71 -8.93 -10.20
C ILE A 129 6.43 -8.28 -11.57
N SER A 130 6.55 -6.96 -11.66
CA SER A 130 6.41 -6.23 -12.92
C SER A 130 7.57 -6.43 -13.90
N GLN A 131 8.62 -7.15 -13.49
CA GLN A 131 9.90 -7.26 -14.20
C GLN A 131 10.58 -5.90 -14.38
N LYS A 132 10.50 -5.05 -13.34
CA LYS A 132 11.01 -3.67 -13.35
C LYS A 132 10.49 -2.82 -14.51
N ARG A 133 9.27 -3.09 -14.97
CA ARG A 133 8.54 -2.22 -15.92
C ARG A 133 7.86 -1.04 -15.25
N VAL A 134 7.66 -1.12 -13.92
CA VAL A 134 7.18 -0.01 -13.11
C VAL A 134 8.08 0.20 -11.90
N ARG A 135 8.01 1.42 -11.36
CA ARG A 135 8.55 1.82 -10.05
C ARG A 135 7.40 2.32 -9.18
N ILE A 136 7.46 2.05 -7.88
CA ILE A 136 6.47 2.56 -6.91
C ILE A 136 7.07 3.75 -6.17
N ASP A 137 6.72 4.97 -6.59
CA ASP A 137 7.19 6.17 -5.91
C ASP A 137 6.36 6.44 -4.65
N ILE A 138 7.07 6.70 -3.55
CA ILE A 138 6.50 6.93 -2.22
C ILE A 138 6.98 8.30 -1.69
N PRO A 139 6.29 9.40 -2.03
CA PRO A 139 6.66 10.71 -1.51
C PRO A 139 6.59 10.71 0.02
N GLU A 140 7.64 11.18 0.68
CA GLU A 140 7.64 11.28 2.14
C GLU A 140 6.66 12.35 2.65
N ASN A 141 6.55 13.46 1.92
CA ASN A 141 5.62 14.56 2.15
C ASN A 141 4.86 14.83 0.85
N PRO A 142 3.81 14.04 0.55
CA PRO A 142 3.09 14.16 -0.70
C PRO A 142 2.40 15.51 -0.83
N THR A 143 2.46 16.09 -2.03
CA THR A 143 1.79 17.32 -2.43
C THR A 143 0.77 17.06 -3.53
N HIS A 144 -0.15 18.00 -3.76
CA HIS A 144 -1.05 17.93 -4.91
C HIS A 144 -0.28 17.91 -6.23
N ARG A 145 0.84 18.64 -6.29
CA ARG A 145 1.72 18.65 -7.46
C ARG A 145 2.25 17.26 -7.80
N ASP A 146 2.60 16.44 -6.82
CA ASP A 146 3.10 15.08 -7.06
C ASP A 146 2.03 14.21 -7.73
N ILE A 147 0.78 14.28 -7.23
CA ILE A 147 -0.36 13.56 -7.77
C ILE A 147 -0.68 14.06 -9.18
N ASP A 148 -0.70 15.38 -9.35
CA ASP A 148 -1.04 16.04 -10.61
C ASP A 148 -0.05 15.71 -11.72
N GLN A 149 1.24 15.77 -11.41
CA GLN A 149 2.30 15.43 -12.36
C GLN A 149 2.26 13.94 -12.72
N ALA A 150 1.97 13.06 -11.76
CA ALA A 150 1.81 11.63 -12.02
C ALA A 150 0.64 11.36 -12.98
N LEU A 151 -0.54 11.91 -12.70
CA LEU A 151 -1.72 11.74 -13.54
C LEU A 151 -1.51 12.33 -14.95
N ALA A 152 -0.89 13.51 -15.05
CA ALA A 152 -0.55 14.12 -16.34
C ALA A 152 0.47 13.29 -17.15
N ALA A 153 1.38 12.60 -16.47
CA ALA A 153 2.34 11.68 -17.08
C ALA A 153 1.75 10.30 -17.43
N GLY A 154 0.45 10.07 -17.20
CA GLY A 154 -0.20 8.79 -17.48
C GLY A 154 0.00 7.74 -16.39
N ASN A 155 0.51 8.13 -15.21
CA ASN A 155 0.78 7.23 -14.09
C ASN A 155 -0.39 7.24 -13.09
N PRO A 156 -1.08 6.10 -12.89
CA PRO A 156 -2.12 5.99 -11.87
C PRO A 156 -1.56 6.18 -10.45
N VAL A 157 -2.38 6.73 -9.57
CA VAL A 157 -1.98 7.06 -8.19
C VAL A 157 -2.90 6.37 -7.20
N LEU A 158 -2.35 5.50 -6.35
CA LEU A 158 -3.10 4.95 -5.22
C LEU A 158 -3.05 5.96 -4.08
N VAL A 159 -4.21 6.27 -3.50
CA VAL A 159 -4.29 7.11 -2.30
C VAL A 159 -4.97 6.37 -1.17
N LYS A 160 -4.44 6.57 0.03
CA LYS A 160 -5.02 6.05 1.27
C LYS A 160 -5.90 7.11 1.91
N ILE A 161 -7.09 6.71 2.32
CA ILE A 161 -8.08 7.56 2.98
C ILE A 161 -8.71 6.85 4.18
N VAL A 162 -9.48 7.59 4.97
CA VAL A 162 -10.43 7.05 5.94
C VAL A 162 -11.75 6.80 5.22
N TYR A 163 -12.17 5.54 5.08
CA TYR A 163 -13.45 5.19 4.47
C TYR A 163 -14.61 5.37 5.45
N ARG A 164 -14.39 4.96 6.70
CA ARG A 164 -15.25 5.16 7.87
C ARG A 164 -14.36 5.23 9.12
N PRO A 165 -14.84 5.75 10.26
CA PRO A 165 -14.03 5.83 11.48
C PRO A 165 -13.35 4.50 11.80
N GLY A 166 -12.01 4.52 11.86
CA GLY A 166 -11.18 3.33 12.15
C GLY A 166 -10.90 2.41 10.95
N VAL A 167 -11.45 2.67 9.77
CA VAL A 167 -11.26 1.85 8.56
C VAL A 167 -10.49 2.65 7.51
N LEU A 168 -9.25 2.22 7.26
CA LEU A 168 -8.41 2.74 6.19
C LEU A 168 -8.74 2.04 4.87
N HIS A 169 -8.72 2.79 3.78
CA HIS A 169 -9.06 2.28 2.46
C HIS A 169 -8.13 2.85 1.40
N TRP A 170 -7.85 2.05 0.37
CA TRP A 170 -7.08 2.50 -0.79
C TRP A 170 -8.00 2.59 -2.01
N VAL A 171 -7.89 3.70 -2.72
CA VAL A 171 -8.58 3.94 -3.99
C VAL A 171 -7.57 4.34 -5.05
N LEU A 172 -7.92 4.12 -6.31
CA LEU A 172 -7.07 4.45 -7.45
C LEU A 172 -7.52 5.75 -8.09
N LEU A 173 -6.72 6.81 -7.98
CA LEU A 173 -6.92 8.03 -8.75
C LEU A 173 -6.51 7.78 -10.20
N VAL A 174 -7.42 8.14 -11.10
CA VAL A 174 -7.28 7.95 -12.55
C VAL A 174 -7.53 9.24 -13.32
N GLY A 175 -7.80 10.36 -12.66
CA GLY A 175 -8.05 11.60 -13.38
C GLY A 175 -8.44 12.75 -12.49
N ARG A 176 -8.81 13.86 -13.13
CA ARG A 176 -9.25 15.09 -12.50
C ARG A 176 -10.33 15.79 -13.31
N GLU A 177 -11.15 16.56 -12.62
CA GLU A 177 -12.10 17.50 -13.21
C GLU A 177 -12.29 18.69 -12.26
N GLY A 178 -11.98 19.90 -12.72
CA GLY A 178 -11.87 21.05 -11.83
C GLY A 178 -10.82 20.79 -10.74
N LYS A 179 -11.20 20.95 -9.47
CA LYS A 179 -10.37 20.63 -8.31
C LYS A 179 -10.55 19.21 -7.80
N GLU A 180 -11.46 18.44 -8.38
CA GLU A 180 -11.78 17.10 -7.90
C GLU A 180 -10.79 16.06 -8.47
N TYR A 181 -10.45 15.06 -7.65
CA TYR A 181 -9.79 13.85 -8.13
C TYR A 181 -10.84 12.78 -8.45
N LEU A 182 -10.72 12.20 -9.64
CA LEU A 182 -11.58 11.14 -10.13
C LEU A 182 -10.92 9.78 -9.85
N MET A 183 -11.68 8.85 -9.29
CA MET A 183 -11.15 7.59 -8.80
C MET A 183 -11.94 6.36 -9.25
N LYS A 184 -11.26 5.21 -9.22
CA LYS A 184 -11.85 3.88 -9.22
C LYS A 184 -11.72 3.29 -7.81
N ASP A 185 -12.87 2.98 -7.21
CA ASP A 185 -12.96 2.37 -5.88
C ASP A 185 -13.13 0.85 -6.02
N PRO A 186 -12.22 0.02 -5.49
CA PRO A 186 -12.36 -1.44 -5.51
C PRO A 186 -13.50 -1.98 -4.64
N LEU A 187 -14.11 -1.17 -3.77
CA LEU A 187 -15.36 -1.51 -3.04
C LEU A 187 -16.62 -0.96 -3.73
N GLY A 188 -16.47 -0.20 -4.80
CA GLY A 188 -17.57 0.36 -5.57
C GLY A 188 -18.11 -0.60 -6.64
N ASP A 189 -18.74 -0.03 -7.67
CA ASP A 189 -19.19 -0.77 -8.85
C ASP A 189 -18.10 -0.94 -9.93
N GLY A 190 -16.97 -0.23 -9.78
CA GLY A 190 -15.85 -0.21 -10.70
C GLY A 190 -16.11 0.44 -12.08
N HIS A 191 -17.35 0.74 -12.43
CA HIS A 191 -17.72 1.40 -13.69
C HIS A 191 -17.78 2.92 -13.53
N THR A 192 -18.30 3.39 -12.41
CA THR A 192 -18.44 4.80 -12.08
C THR A 192 -17.07 5.40 -11.76
N LEU A 193 -16.87 6.66 -12.16
CA LEU A 193 -15.77 7.47 -11.67
C LEU A 193 -16.24 8.15 -10.39
N GLY A 194 -15.72 7.71 -9.25
CA GLY A 194 -16.02 8.31 -7.96
C GLY A 194 -15.30 9.66 -7.81
N LEU A 195 -15.85 10.52 -6.96
CA LEU A 195 -15.21 11.75 -6.52
C LEU A 195 -14.48 11.46 -5.21
N LEU A 196 -13.18 11.78 -5.12
CA LEU A 196 -12.41 11.51 -3.90
C LEU A 196 -13.00 12.25 -2.69
N SER A 197 -13.47 13.48 -2.89
CA SER A 197 -14.09 14.31 -1.86
C SER A 197 -15.32 13.67 -1.20
N ALA A 198 -15.99 12.72 -1.86
CA ALA A 198 -17.18 12.05 -1.34
C ALA A 198 -16.92 11.22 -0.06
N TYR A 199 -15.66 10.87 0.22
CA TYR A 199 -15.31 10.20 1.48
C TYR A 199 -15.12 11.14 2.66
N HIS A 200 -15.09 12.46 2.43
CA HIS A 200 -14.84 13.46 3.47
C HIS A 200 -13.57 13.16 4.30
N SER A 201 -12.53 12.65 3.63
CA SER A 201 -11.25 12.29 4.23
C SER A 201 -10.12 13.01 3.50
N ASP A 202 -9.12 13.42 4.28
CA ASP A 202 -7.82 13.77 3.72
C ASP A 202 -7.14 12.54 3.12
N ILE A 203 -6.24 12.77 2.16
CA ILE A 203 -5.29 11.81 1.63
C ILE A 203 -4.19 11.61 2.68
N LEU A 204 -4.13 10.40 3.21
CA LEU A 204 -3.19 10.00 4.27
C LEU A 204 -1.87 9.45 3.71
N SER A 205 -1.89 8.98 2.46
CA SER A 205 -0.70 8.41 1.81
C SER A 205 -0.89 8.33 0.30
N VAL A 206 0.21 8.40 -0.44
CA VAL A 206 0.25 8.36 -1.90
C VAL A 206 1.22 7.29 -2.36
N ARG A 207 0.85 6.48 -3.35
CA ARG A 207 1.75 5.62 -4.12
C ARG A 207 1.55 5.91 -5.59
N ILE A 208 2.60 6.33 -6.28
CA ILE A 208 2.54 6.58 -7.72
C ILE A 208 3.12 5.34 -8.42
N VAL A 209 2.35 4.74 -9.33
CA VAL A 209 2.81 3.60 -10.13
C VAL A 209 3.38 4.16 -11.43
N ALA A 210 4.68 4.45 -11.41
CA ALA A 210 5.39 5.09 -12.52
C ALA A 210 5.89 4.04 -13.53
N ARG A 211 5.63 4.26 -14.81
CA ARG A 211 6.24 3.44 -15.87
C ARG A 211 7.74 3.72 -16.01
N LEU A 212 8.52 2.67 -16.23
CA LEU A 212 9.95 2.73 -16.58
C LEU A 212 10.18 2.55 -18.08
#